data_AF-A0AA40BU48-F1
#
_entry.id   AF-A0AA40BU48-F1
#
_cell.length_a   1.000
_cell.length_b   1.000
_cell.length_c   1.000
_cell.angle_alpha   90.00
_cell.angle_beta   90.00
_cell.angle_gamma   90.00
#
_symmetry.space_group_name_H-M   'P 1'
#
loop_
_entity.id
_entity.type
_entity.pdbx_description
1 polymer ?
#
loop_
_entity_poly.entity_id
_entity_poly.type
_entity_poly.pdbx_seq_one_letter_code
_entity_poly.pdbx_strand_id
1 'polypeptide(L)'
;PEYVALSYTWRASRPEDEVLHEITFSDRYRKKITRNLLLAMRMLRHLGHLTVWIDQLSINQEDLGERGEQVRSMAQIYSRASKVVIYLGEENETSLAALKCLPEALRFIQQCREAEAEGRDPKLIPGLRLGRDALEAWMGIYDYPWFKRVWVVQETLLAKQ
;
A
#
# COMPACT_ATOMS: atom_id res chain seq x y z
N PRO A 1 4.76 13.02 18.02
CA PRO A 1 3.74 13.65 17.15
C PRO A 1 2.96 12.54 16.44
N GLU A 2 1.67 12.74 16.21
CA GLU A 2 0.85 11.80 15.45
C GLU A 2 1.17 11.91 13.95
N TYR A 3 1.22 10.79 13.23
CA TYR A 3 1.51 10.76 11.80
C TYR A 3 0.89 9.55 11.10
N VAL A 4 0.61 9.71 9.81
CA VAL A 4 0.24 8.63 8.90
C VAL A 4 1.49 8.09 8.21
N ALA A 5 1.65 6.78 8.08
CA ALA A 5 2.73 6.19 7.28
C ALA A 5 2.24 5.86 5.88
N LEU A 6 2.99 6.27 4.85
CA LEU A 6 2.73 5.89 3.47
C LEU A 6 3.51 4.62 3.12
N SER A 7 2.79 3.62 2.62
CA SER A 7 3.35 2.39 2.05
C SER A 7 3.06 2.39 0.55
N TYR A 8 4.12 2.42 -0.26
CA TYR A 8 4.03 2.53 -1.72
C TYR A 8 5.27 1.93 -2.40
N THR A 9 5.19 1.71 -3.71
CA THR A 9 6.35 1.22 -4.48
C THR A 9 7.21 2.37 -4.98
N TRP A 10 8.51 2.34 -4.65
CA TRP A 10 9.47 3.35 -5.11
C TRP A 10 9.72 3.29 -6.61
N ARG A 11 9.74 2.08 -7.18
CA ARG A 11 10.08 1.86 -8.58
C ARG A 11 8.97 2.35 -9.51
N ALA A 12 9.42 2.96 -10.61
CA ALA A 12 8.60 3.19 -11.78
C ALA A 12 8.01 1.86 -12.26
N SER A 13 6.68 1.82 -12.39
CA SER A 13 5.99 0.65 -12.94
C SER A 13 5.76 0.81 -14.43
N ARG A 14 5.83 2.06 -14.91
CA ARG A 14 5.70 2.45 -16.31
C ARG A 14 6.81 3.43 -16.69
N PRO A 15 7.17 3.55 -17.98
CA PRO A 15 8.19 4.50 -18.44
C PRO A 15 7.92 5.95 -17.99
N GLU A 16 6.66 6.37 -17.97
CA GLU A 16 6.25 7.69 -17.49
C GLU A 16 6.52 7.93 -16.00
N ASP A 17 6.67 6.86 -15.20
CA ASP A 17 6.99 6.98 -13.77
C ASP A 17 8.50 7.17 -13.51
N GLU A 18 9.34 6.99 -14.54
CA GLU A 18 10.78 7.29 -14.47
C GLU A 18 11.06 8.80 -14.45
N VAL A 19 10.10 9.61 -14.89
CA VAL A 19 10.19 11.06 -14.83
C VAL A 19 10.20 11.51 -13.36
N LEU A 20 11.30 12.15 -12.97
CA LEU A 20 11.46 12.69 -11.64
C LEU A 20 10.87 14.11 -11.55
N HIS A 21 10.12 14.35 -10.48
CA HIS A 21 9.56 15.65 -10.14
C HIS A 21 10.32 16.26 -8.98
N GLU A 22 10.63 17.56 -9.08
CA GLU A 22 11.24 18.30 -7.97
C GLU A 22 10.16 18.78 -6.99
N ILE A 23 10.35 18.47 -5.72
CA ILE A 23 9.58 19.03 -4.61
C ILE A 23 10.49 19.91 -3.76
N THR A 24 9.95 21.04 -3.28
CA THR A 24 10.66 22.00 -2.44
C THR A 24 10.03 21.99 -1.05
N PHE A 25 10.82 21.75 -0.01
CA PHE A 25 10.38 21.85 1.38
C PHE A 25 10.76 23.20 2.01
N SER A 26 11.88 23.77 1.57
CA SER A 26 12.36 25.10 1.89
C SER A 26 13.29 25.58 0.78
N ASP A 27 13.66 26.86 0.76
CA ASP A 27 14.52 27.45 -0.29
C ASP A 27 15.82 26.66 -0.54
N ARG A 28 16.32 25.96 0.48
CA ARG A 28 17.57 25.20 0.43
C ARG A 28 17.38 23.68 0.37
N TYR A 29 16.17 23.18 0.56
CA TYR A 29 15.92 21.74 0.61
C TYR A 29 14.93 21.32 -0.47
N ARG A 30 15.48 20.70 -1.51
CA ARG A 30 14.76 20.18 -2.66
C ARG A 30 15.08 18.70 -2.82
N LYS A 31 14.07 17.90 -3.19
CA LYS A 31 14.26 16.49 -3.53
C LYS A 31 13.59 16.16 -4.85
N LYS A 32 14.21 15.25 -5.59
CA LYS A 32 13.60 14.60 -6.74
C LYS A 32 12.84 13.36 -6.28
N ILE A 33 11.59 13.25 -6.70
CA ILE A 33 10.72 12.13 -6.38
C ILE A 33 10.11 11.54 -7.65
N THR A 34 9.70 10.27 -7.59
CA THR A 34 9.00 9.64 -8.71
C THR A 34 7.59 10.21 -8.86
N ARG A 35 7.02 10.09 -10.06
CA ARG A 35 5.61 10.41 -10.32
C ARG A 35 4.67 9.66 -9.37
N ASN A 36 4.96 8.39 -9.10
CA ASN A 36 4.18 7.57 -8.17
C ASN A 36 4.12 8.19 -6.76
N LEU A 37 5.25 8.64 -6.21
CA LEU A 37 5.26 9.30 -4.90
C LEU A 37 4.52 10.65 -4.94
N LEU A 38 4.70 11.44 -6.00
CA LEU A 38 4.02 12.73 -6.15
C LEU A 38 2.49 12.57 -6.08
N LEU A 39 1.96 11.57 -6.78
CA LEU A 39 0.52 11.27 -6.80
C LEU A 39 0.03 10.74 -5.45
N ALA A 40 0.79 9.85 -4.81
CA ALA A 40 0.49 9.38 -3.46
C ALA A 40 0.40 10.56 -2.46
N MET A 41 1.36 11.50 -2.51
CA MET A 41 1.35 12.69 -1.66
C MET A 41 0.16 13.62 -1.94
N ARG A 42 -0.25 13.77 -3.20
CA ARG A 42 -1.45 14.54 -3.56
C ARG A 42 -2.73 13.88 -3.02
N MET A 43 -2.84 12.57 -3.15
CA MET A 43 -3.95 11.78 -2.62
C MET A 43 -4.04 11.90 -1.09
N LEU A 44 -2.92 11.74 -0.37
CA LEU A 44 -2.86 11.93 1.09
C LEU A 44 -3.32 13.33 1.52
N ARG A 45 -2.88 14.36 0.80
CA ARG A 45 -3.31 15.74 1.06
C ARG A 45 -4.80 15.93 0.84
N HIS A 46 -5.34 15.35 -0.22
CA HIS A 46 -6.78 15.38 -0.51
C HIS A 46 -7.60 14.68 0.59
N LEU A 47 -7.06 13.61 1.19
CA LEU A 47 -7.65 12.93 2.35
C LEU A 47 -7.45 13.68 3.68
N GLY A 48 -6.80 14.84 3.68
CA GLY A 48 -6.56 15.65 4.89
C GLY A 48 -5.39 15.18 5.75
N HIS A 49 -4.53 14.27 5.26
CA HIS A 49 -3.35 13.82 5.99
C HIS A 49 -2.17 14.78 5.75
N LEU A 50 -1.87 15.62 6.74
CA LEU A 50 -0.82 16.64 6.65
C LEU A 50 0.52 16.21 7.23
N THR A 51 0.52 15.37 8.28
CA THR A 51 1.74 14.82 8.88
C THR A 51 1.91 13.38 8.43
N VAL A 52 2.78 13.19 7.44
CA VAL A 52 3.01 11.89 6.80
C VAL A 52 4.47 11.49 6.91
N TRP A 53 4.71 10.25 7.32
CA TRP A 53 6.01 9.60 7.22
C TRP A 53 6.12 8.86 5.89
N ILE A 54 7.18 9.15 5.14
CA ILE A 54 7.47 8.58 3.82
C ILE A 54 8.93 8.19 3.83
N ASP A 55 9.25 6.90 3.78
CA ASP A 55 10.62 6.37 3.85
C ASP A 55 11.64 7.10 2.94
N GLN A 56 11.30 7.35 1.68
CA GLN A 56 12.17 8.06 0.72
C GLN A 56 12.50 9.50 1.16
N LEU A 57 11.64 10.14 1.95
CA LEU A 57 11.77 11.54 2.35
C LEU A 57 12.25 11.69 3.81
N SER A 58 11.74 10.85 4.69
CA SER A 58 11.94 10.89 6.15
C SER A 58 13.23 10.22 6.62
N ILE A 59 13.83 9.36 5.79
CA ILE A 59 15.13 8.75 6.06
C ILE A 59 16.19 9.48 5.23
N ASN A 60 17.35 9.77 5.82
CA ASN A 60 18.50 10.20 5.05
C ASN A 60 19.04 9.04 4.21
N GLN A 61 18.75 9.07 2.91
CA GLN A 61 19.13 8.01 1.99
C GLN A 61 20.63 8.00 1.66
N GLU A 62 21.33 9.10 1.95
CA GLU A 62 22.76 9.28 1.68
C GLU A 62 23.64 8.77 2.83
N ASP A 63 23.08 8.69 4.05
CA ASP A 63 23.76 8.11 5.22
C ASP A 63 23.38 6.64 5.35
N LEU A 64 24.32 5.75 4.99
CA LEU A 64 24.12 4.30 5.07
C LEU A 64 23.95 3.81 6.52
N GLY A 65 24.56 4.48 7.49
CA GLY A 65 24.44 4.15 8.92
C GLY A 65 23.05 4.47 9.43
N GLU A 66 22.59 5.70 9.23
CA GLU A 66 21.22 6.11 9.58
C GLU A 66 20.20 5.23 8.86
N ARG A 67 20.37 5.01 7.55
CA ARG A 67 19.46 4.16 6.77
C ARG A 67 19.37 2.76 7.36
N GLY A 68 20.49 2.18 7.78
CA GLY A 68 20.52 0.87 8.44
C GLY A 68 19.77 0.85 9.78
N GLU A 69 19.90 1.91 10.58
CA GLU A 69 19.15 2.09 11.83
C GLU A 69 17.65 2.25 11.61
N GLN A 70 17.25 3.05 10.62
CA GLN A 70 15.85 3.28 10.27
C GLN A 70 15.20 2.01 9.70
N VAL A 71 15.91 1.25 8.87
CA VAL A 71 15.44 -0.05 8.35
C VAL A 71 15.20 -1.04 9.49
N ARG A 72 16.10 -1.10 10.48
CA ARG A 72 15.89 -1.90 11.70
C ARG A 72 14.70 -1.44 12.53
N SER A 73 14.33 -0.17 12.41
CA SER A 73 13.23 0.46 13.15
C SER A 73 11.90 0.49 12.39
N MET A 74 11.82 -0.01 11.15
CA MET A 74 10.60 0.07 10.31
C MET A 74 9.38 -0.51 11.01
N ALA A 75 9.52 -1.67 11.67
CA ALA A 75 8.42 -2.27 12.43
C ALA A 75 7.86 -1.33 13.52
N GLN A 76 8.74 -0.63 14.22
CA GLN A 76 8.35 0.34 15.25
C GLN A 76 7.72 1.60 14.65
N ILE A 77 8.17 2.03 13.49
CA ILE A 77 7.62 3.20 12.77
C ILE A 77 6.17 2.88 12.36
N TYR A 78 5.96 1.81 11.59
CA TYR A 78 4.62 1.46 11.11
C TYR A 78 3.64 1.15 12.24
N SER A 79 4.09 0.50 13.34
CA SER A 79 3.25 0.26 14.51
C SER A 79 2.91 1.50 15.34
N ARG A 80 3.68 2.59 15.21
CA ARG A 80 3.42 3.85 15.91
C ARG A 80 2.60 4.83 15.09
N ALA A 81 2.51 4.64 13.77
CA ALA A 81 1.65 5.44 12.91
C ALA A 81 0.19 5.36 13.39
N SER A 82 -0.55 6.47 13.27
CA SER A 82 -2.00 6.46 13.56
C SER A 82 -2.77 5.71 12.49
N LYS A 83 -2.26 5.72 11.26
CA LYS A 83 -2.77 4.93 10.13
C LYS A 83 -1.63 4.61 9.18
N VAL A 84 -1.74 3.46 8.53
CA VAL A 84 -0.91 3.13 7.36
C VAL A 84 -1.79 3.25 6.11
N VAL A 85 -1.36 4.07 5.16
CA VAL A 85 -2.02 4.22 3.86
C VAL A 85 -1.21 3.47 2.83
N ILE A 86 -1.83 2.45 2.23
CA ILE A 86 -1.25 1.69 1.13
C ILE A 86 -1.67 2.35 -0.17
N TYR A 87 -0.70 2.80 -0.96
CA TYR A 87 -0.93 3.35 -2.29
C TYR A 87 -0.47 2.36 -3.36
N LEU A 88 -1.45 1.84 -4.11
CA LEU A 88 -1.26 0.82 -5.14
C LEU A 88 -0.94 1.40 -6.52
N GLY A 89 -0.99 2.72 -6.68
CA GLY A 89 -0.80 3.42 -7.96
C GLY A 89 -2.10 4.11 -8.42
N GLU A 90 -2.06 4.65 -9.63
CA GLU A 90 -3.24 5.24 -10.26
C GLU A 90 -4.29 4.20 -10.63
N GLU A 91 -5.54 4.65 -10.64
CA GLU A 91 -6.65 3.86 -11.16
C GLU A 91 -6.37 3.41 -12.60
N ASN A 92 -6.69 2.15 -12.86
CA ASN A 92 -6.70 1.52 -14.17
C ASN A 92 -7.85 0.50 -14.26
N GLU A 93 -8.00 -0.10 -15.44
CA GLU A 93 -9.06 -1.08 -15.73
C GLU A 93 -9.10 -2.23 -14.72
N THR A 94 -7.95 -2.77 -14.31
CA THR A 94 -7.85 -3.85 -13.32
C THR A 94 -8.38 -3.39 -11.96
N SER A 95 -7.93 -2.23 -11.47
CA SER A 95 -8.42 -1.70 -10.19
C SER A 95 -9.91 -1.37 -10.21
N LEU A 96 -10.42 -0.85 -11.32
CA LEU A 96 -11.83 -0.54 -11.47
C LEU A 96 -12.68 -1.82 -11.52
N ALA A 97 -12.21 -2.86 -12.21
CA ALA A 97 -12.87 -4.17 -12.22
C ALA A 97 -12.89 -4.79 -10.81
N ALA A 98 -11.78 -4.74 -10.08
CA ALA A 98 -11.70 -5.26 -8.71
C ALA A 98 -12.65 -4.50 -7.76
N LEU A 99 -12.72 -3.18 -7.87
CA LEU A 99 -13.65 -2.34 -7.10
C LEU A 99 -15.12 -2.67 -7.41
N LYS A 100 -15.47 -2.90 -8.69
CA LYS A 100 -16.82 -3.33 -9.08
C LYS A 100 -17.20 -4.68 -8.45
N CYS A 101 -16.23 -5.59 -8.33
CA CYS A 101 -16.41 -6.91 -7.73
C CYS A 101 -16.20 -6.93 -6.21
N LEU A 102 -15.90 -5.79 -5.57
CA LEU A 102 -15.59 -5.72 -4.13
C LEU A 102 -16.72 -6.27 -3.25
N PRO A 103 -18.02 -5.96 -3.47
CA PRO A 103 -19.09 -6.51 -2.63
C PRO A 103 -19.17 -8.03 -2.69
N GLU A 104 -18.88 -8.63 -3.83
CA GLU A 104 -18.83 -10.08 -4.01
C GLU A 104 -17.64 -10.69 -3.28
N ALA A 105 -16.45 -10.11 -3.45
CA ALA A 105 -15.23 -10.56 -2.79
C ALA A 105 -15.35 -10.49 -1.26
N LEU A 106 -15.93 -9.41 -0.72
CA LEU A 106 -16.14 -9.26 0.72
C LEU A 106 -17.11 -10.33 1.27
N ARG A 107 -18.21 -10.61 0.56
CA ARG A 107 -19.13 -11.70 0.96
C ARG A 107 -18.44 -13.05 0.95
N PHE A 108 -17.66 -13.34 -0.11
CA PHE A 108 -16.89 -14.58 -0.20
C PHE A 108 -15.90 -14.73 0.95
N ILE A 109 -15.10 -13.70 1.25
CA ILE A 109 -14.14 -13.69 2.35
C ILE A 109 -14.85 -13.88 3.70
N GLN A 110 -15.98 -13.22 3.92
CA GLN A 110 -16.76 -13.33 5.15
C GLN A 110 -17.25 -14.76 5.37
N GLN A 111 -17.81 -15.40 4.34
CA GLN A 111 -18.26 -16.79 4.42
C GLN A 111 -17.12 -17.77 4.66
N CYS A 112 -15.93 -17.55 4.07
CA CYS A 112 -14.74 -18.34 4.37
C CYS A 112 -14.33 -18.21 5.83
N ARG A 113 -14.30 -16.98 6.38
CA ARG A 113 -13.94 -16.73 7.78
C ARG A 113 -14.92 -17.37 8.76
N GLU A 114 -16.21 -17.30 8.47
CA GLU A 114 -17.26 -17.94 9.28
C GLU A 114 -17.09 -19.46 9.29
N ALA A 115 -16.82 -20.07 8.13
CA ALA A 115 -16.55 -21.50 8.02
C ALA A 115 -15.35 -21.94 8.85
N GLU A 116 -14.23 -21.20 8.73
CA GLU A 116 -13.00 -21.47 9.48
C GLU A 116 -13.21 -21.34 10.99
N ALA A 117 -13.96 -20.31 11.43
CA ALA A 117 -14.31 -20.12 12.84
C ALA A 117 -15.15 -21.27 13.41
N GLU A 118 -15.95 -21.93 12.56
CA GLU A 118 -16.73 -23.12 12.90
C GLU A 118 -15.95 -24.44 12.71
N GLY A 119 -14.67 -24.39 12.33
CA GLY A 119 -13.85 -25.57 12.08
C GLY A 119 -14.18 -26.33 10.80
N ARG A 120 -14.89 -25.69 9.85
CA ARG A 120 -15.23 -26.23 8.54
C ARG A 120 -14.21 -25.77 7.50
N ASP A 121 -13.81 -26.66 6.59
CA ASP A 121 -13.01 -26.26 5.42
C ASP A 121 -13.91 -25.47 4.44
N PRO A 122 -13.61 -24.19 4.14
CA PRO A 122 -14.38 -23.38 3.20
C PRO A 122 -14.56 -24.05 1.83
N LYS A 123 -13.59 -24.86 1.37
CA LYS A 123 -13.65 -25.56 0.08
C LYS A 123 -14.76 -26.60 0.02
N LEU A 124 -15.27 -27.04 1.16
CA LEU A 124 -16.34 -28.03 1.27
C LEU A 124 -17.73 -27.39 1.33
N ILE A 125 -17.84 -26.06 1.37
CA ILE A 125 -19.13 -25.36 1.40
C ILE A 125 -19.76 -25.37 0.00
N PRO A 126 -20.94 -26.00 -0.19
CA PRO A 126 -21.60 -26.03 -1.48
C PRO A 126 -21.95 -24.62 -1.97
N GLY A 127 -21.55 -24.30 -3.21
CA GLY A 127 -21.86 -23.01 -3.84
C GLY A 127 -21.00 -21.84 -3.37
N LEU A 128 -20.11 -22.02 -2.38
CA LEU A 128 -19.14 -20.99 -2.00
C LEU A 128 -18.08 -20.86 -3.09
N ARG A 129 -18.16 -19.79 -3.86
CA ARG A 129 -17.20 -19.47 -4.92
C ARG A 129 -17.15 -17.97 -5.14
N LEU A 130 -15.96 -17.50 -5.52
CA LEU A 130 -15.81 -16.19 -6.14
C LEU A 130 -16.06 -16.35 -7.64
N GLY A 131 -16.89 -15.50 -8.22
CA GLY A 131 -17.15 -15.45 -9.66
C GLY A 131 -15.85 -15.26 -10.44
N ARG A 132 -15.82 -15.80 -11.67
CA ARG A 132 -14.61 -15.77 -12.52
C ARG A 132 -14.08 -14.35 -12.69
N ASP A 133 -14.95 -13.40 -13.05
CA ASP A 133 -14.56 -12.01 -13.30
C ASP A 133 -14.00 -11.35 -12.04
N ALA A 134 -14.62 -11.62 -10.88
CA ALA A 134 -14.12 -11.15 -9.60
C ALA A 134 -12.76 -11.77 -9.26
N LEU A 135 -12.59 -13.08 -9.45
CA LEU A 135 -11.33 -13.76 -9.25
C LEU A 135 -10.23 -13.19 -10.15
N GLU A 136 -10.48 -13.04 -11.45
CA GLU A 136 -9.54 -12.48 -12.43
C GLU A 136 -9.15 -11.04 -12.07
N ALA A 137 -10.12 -10.20 -11.71
CA ALA A 137 -9.86 -8.82 -11.32
C ALA A 137 -9.00 -8.71 -10.05
N TRP A 138 -9.32 -9.51 -9.01
CA TRP A 138 -8.56 -9.51 -7.77
C TRP A 138 -7.18 -10.18 -7.92
N MET A 139 -7.04 -11.21 -8.75
CA MET A 139 -5.73 -11.76 -9.12
C MET A 139 -4.87 -10.71 -9.83
N GLY A 140 -5.45 -9.91 -10.72
CA GLY A 140 -4.74 -8.80 -11.37
C GLY A 140 -4.25 -7.74 -10.39
N ILE A 141 -4.95 -7.51 -9.27
CA ILE A 141 -4.46 -6.63 -8.19
C ILE A 141 -3.23 -7.23 -7.50
N TYR A 142 -3.18 -8.55 -7.27
CA TYR A 142 -2.01 -9.21 -6.67
C TYR A 142 -0.74 -9.08 -7.53
N ASP A 143 -0.89 -8.86 -8.83
CA ASP A 143 0.24 -8.60 -9.72
C ASP A 143 0.86 -7.22 -9.56
N TYR A 144 0.23 -6.32 -8.79
CA TYR A 144 0.74 -4.98 -8.59
C TYR A 144 2.10 -5.02 -7.90
N PRO A 145 3.05 -4.15 -8.30
CA PRO A 145 4.42 -4.15 -7.77
C PRO A 145 4.50 -4.06 -6.25
N TRP A 146 3.49 -3.44 -5.62
CA TRP A 146 3.42 -3.34 -4.17
C TRP A 146 3.41 -4.70 -3.49
N PHE A 147 2.59 -5.65 -3.94
CA PHE A 147 2.49 -7.01 -3.35
C PHE A 147 3.76 -7.84 -3.49
N LYS A 148 4.66 -7.44 -4.39
CA LYS A 148 5.95 -8.11 -4.66
C LYS A 148 7.07 -7.60 -3.73
N ARG A 149 6.78 -6.64 -2.84
CA ARG A 149 7.75 -6.07 -1.90
C ARG A 149 7.83 -6.90 -0.61
N VAL A 150 9.04 -7.20 -0.17
CA VAL A 150 9.31 -7.88 1.11
C VAL A 150 8.68 -7.14 2.31
N TRP A 151 8.62 -5.81 2.24
CA TRP A 151 8.16 -4.97 3.35
C TRP A 151 6.63 -4.93 3.55
N VAL A 152 5.85 -5.51 2.63
CA VAL A 152 4.38 -5.60 2.73
C VAL A 152 3.94 -6.20 4.07
N VAL A 153 4.68 -7.19 4.56
CA VAL A 153 4.37 -7.88 5.83
C VAL A 153 4.42 -6.92 7.02
N GLN A 154 5.46 -6.09 7.12
CA GLN A 154 5.59 -5.12 8.21
C GLN A 154 4.57 -3.99 8.07
N GLU A 155 4.30 -3.55 6.84
CA GLU A 155 3.38 -2.46 6.53
C GLU A 155 1.91 -2.84 6.81
N THR A 156 1.53 -4.11 6.62
CA THR A 156 0.15 -4.60 6.79
C THR A 156 -0.12 -5.18 8.17
N LEU A 157 0.79 -5.99 8.73
CA LEU A 157 0.54 -6.68 10.00
C LEU A 157 0.69 -5.76 11.21
N LEU A 158 1.50 -4.71 11.09
CA LEU A 158 1.81 -3.81 12.21
C LEU A 158 0.96 -2.54 12.20
N ALA A 159 0.17 -2.31 11.15
CA ALA A 159 -0.78 -1.21 11.13
C ALA A 159 -1.77 -1.35 12.30
N LYS A 160 -2.00 -0.26 13.03
CA LYS A 160 -3.06 -0.22 14.05
C LYS A 160 -4.41 -0.42 13.35
N GLN A 161 -5.20 -1.36 13.87
CA GLN A 161 -6.56 -1.66 13.40
C GLN A 161 -7.57 -0.66 13.97
#